data_AF-A0A0W8FGF3-F1
#
_entry.id   AF-A0A0W8FGF3-F1
#
_cell.length_a   1.000
_cell.length_b   1.000
_cell.length_c   1.000
_cell.angle_alpha   90.00
_cell.angle_beta   90.00
_cell.angle_gamma   90.00
#
_symmetry.space_group_name_H-M   'P 1'
#
loop_
_entity.id
_entity.type
_entity.pdbx_description
1 polymer ?
#
loop_
_entity_poly.entity_id
_entity_poly.type
_entity_poly.pdbx_seq_one_letter_code
_entity_poly.pdbx_strand_id
1 'polypeptide(L)' 'MSPGYEIDRQDSDEIRQKILSISYVDWKKLGFSKGTLHYLKRNARDEKPFTVNSHVRERLEQWDETVAKVNIF' A
#
# COMPACT_ATOMS: atom_id res chain seq x y z
N MET A 1 -26.55 -10.07 -17.66
CA MET A 1 -25.43 -9.82 -16.74
C MET A 1 -24.89 -8.44 -17.06
N SER A 2 -25.19 -7.45 -16.21
CA SER A 2 -24.56 -6.14 -16.32
C SER A 2 -23.10 -6.29 -15.87
N PRO A 3 -22.10 -5.76 -16.60
CA PRO A 3 -20.76 -5.68 -16.06
C PRO A 3 -20.81 -4.68 -14.91
N GLY A 4 -20.91 -5.20 -13.68
CA GLY A 4 -20.68 -4.40 -12.48
C GLY A 4 -19.19 -4.06 -12.49
N TYR A 5 -18.84 -2.88 -12.98
CA TYR A 5 -17.55 -2.29 -12.65
C TYR A 5 -17.60 -1.98 -11.15
N GLU A 6 -17.28 -2.97 -10.32
CA GLU A 6 -16.89 -2.74 -8.95
C GLU A 6 -15.60 -1.92 -9.03
N ILE A 7 -15.75 -0.60 -8.94
CA ILE A 7 -14.62 0.29 -8.65
C ILE A 7 -14.30 0.03 -7.18
N ASP A 8 -13.61 -1.08 -6.92
CA ASP A 8 -13.11 -1.36 -5.59
C ASP A 8 -12.29 -0.16 -5.14
N ARG A 9 -12.66 0.39 -3.98
CA ARG A 9 -11.94 1.51 -3.40
C ARG A 9 -10.53 1.04 -3.06
N GLN A 10 -9.62 1.44 -3.92
CA GLN A 10 -8.18 1.26 -3.83
C GLN A 10 -7.54 1.83 -2.56
N ASP A 11 -8.25 2.77 -1.94
CA ASP A 11 -7.89 3.44 -0.70
C ASP A 11 -8.74 2.86 0.43
N SER A 12 -8.14 1.95 1.19
CA SER A 12 -8.72 1.34 2.38
C SER A 12 -7.90 1.71 3.61
N ASP A 13 -8.51 1.67 4.79
CA ASP A 13 -7.80 1.91 6.05
C ASP A 13 -6.63 0.95 6.23
N GLU A 14 -6.77 -0.30 5.76
CA GLU A 14 -5.70 -1.29 5.78
C GLU A 14 -4.48 -0.84 4.95
N ILE A 15 -4.70 -0.39 3.71
CA ILE A 15 -3.61 0.12 2.85
C ILE A 15 -2.99 1.38 3.45
N ARG A 16 -3.80 2.28 4.01
CA ARG A 16 -3.32 3.48 4.70
C ARG A 16 -2.39 3.12 5.86
N GLN A 17 -2.80 2.18 6.72
CA GLN A 17 -1.97 1.74 7.84
C GLN A 17 -0.66 1.09 7.39
N LYS A 18 -0.68 0.26 6.35
CA LYS A 18 0.55 -0.33 5.76
C LYS A 18 1.50 0.74 5.24
N ILE A 19 1.00 1.73 4.49
CA ILE A 19 1.79 2.85 3.98
C ILE A 19 2.39 3.66 5.13
N LEU A 20 1.65 3.88 6.22
CA LEU A 20 2.12 4.65 7.36
C LEU A 20 3.17 3.91 8.18
N SER A 21 2.98 2.61 8.39
CA SER A 21 3.83 1.76 9.23
C SER A 21 5.14 1.35 8.57
N ILE A 22 5.18 1.22 7.23
CA ILE A 22 6.38 0.74 6.54
C ILE A 22 7.58 1.68 6.72
N SER A 23 8.74 1.07 7.00
CA SER A 23 10.01 1.76 7.11
C SER A 23 10.52 2.20 5.73
N TYR A 24 11.40 3.21 5.69
CA TYR A 24 12.04 3.59 4.41
C TYR A 24 12.92 2.46 3.85
N VAL A 25 13.54 1.65 4.72
CA VAL A 25 14.40 0.53 4.32
C VAL A 25 13.59 -0.54 3.61
N ASP A 26 12.47 -0.96 4.20
CA ASP A 26 11.62 -1.99 3.61
C ASP A 26 10.91 -1.48 2.36
N TRP A 27 10.49 -0.22 2.36
CA TRP A 27 9.97 0.42 1.15
C TRP A 27 10.98 0.42 -0.02
N LYS A 28 12.26 0.64 0.29
CA LYS A 28 13.32 0.57 -0.72
C LYS A 28 13.55 -0.88 -1.21
N LYS A 29 13.39 -1.89 -0.35
CA LYS A 29 13.41 -3.31 -0.76
C LYS A 29 12.25 -3.65 -1.70
N LEU A 30 11.09 -2.99 -1.52
CA LEU A 30 9.99 -3.03 -2.48
C LEU A 30 10.29 -2.29 -3.79
N GLY A 31 11.51 -1.76 -4.00
CA GLY A 31 11.96 -1.19 -5.28
C GLY A 31 11.38 0.19 -5.61
N PHE A 32 10.88 0.94 -4.62
CA PHE A 32 10.31 2.26 -4.83
C PHE A 32 11.15 3.40 -4.26
N SER A 33 10.94 4.60 -4.81
CA SER A 33 11.67 5.80 -4.39
C SER A 33 11.18 6.36 -3.04
N LYS A 34 12.03 7.17 -2.39
CA LYS A 34 11.66 7.92 -1.18
C LYS A 34 10.52 8.92 -1.44
N GLY A 35 10.52 9.55 -2.61
CA GLY A 35 9.50 10.52 -3.01
C GLY A 35 8.11 9.88 -3.08
N THR A 36 8.03 8.67 -3.63
CA THR A 36 6.79 7.89 -3.69
C THR A 36 6.26 7.59 -2.28
N LEU A 37 7.11 7.15 -1.35
CA LEU A 37 6.69 6.92 0.04
C LEU A 37 6.21 8.20 0.72
N HIS A 38 6.92 9.31 0.53
CA HIS A 38 6.56 10.58 1.13
C HIS A 38 5.18 11.06 0.66
N TYR A 39 4.93 11.00 -0.65
CA TYR A 39 3.63 11.33 -1.25
C TYR A 39 2.50 10.47 -0.66
N LEU A 40 2.71 9.15 -0.62
CA LEU A 40 1.71 8.22 -0.10
C LEU A 40 1.46 8.41 1.40
N LYS A 41 2.50 8.61 2.22
CA LYS A 41 2.34 8.91 3.66
C LYS A 41 1.61 10.22 3.91
N ARG A 42 1.78 11.21 3.04
CA ARG A 42 1.02 12.47 3.13
C ARG A 42 -0.46 12.24 2.88
N ASN A 43 -0.80 11.51 1.81
CA ASN A 43 -2.19 11.25 1.46
C ASN A 43 -2.88 10.29 2.44
N ALA A 44 -2.18 9.26 2.93
CA ALA A 44 -2.74 8.31 3.90
C ALA A 44 -3.07 8.93 5.27
N ARG A 45 -2.54 10.12 5.58
CA ARG A 45 -2.90 10.90 6.78
C ARG A 45 -4.05 11.88 6.53
N ASP A 46 -4.34 12.16 5.26
CA ASP A 46 -5.47 12.99 4.88
C ASP A 46 -6.73 12.11 4.88
N GLU A 47 -7.87 12.69 5.22
CA GLU A 47 -9.16 12.00 5.17
C GLU A 47 -9.65 11.83 3.72
N LYS A 48 -9.05 12.57 2.78
CA LYS A 48 -9.41 12.54 1.37
C LYS A 48 -9.00 11.23 0.68
N PRO A 49 -9.89 10.65 -0.14
CA PRO A 49 -9.53 9.52 -0.99
C PRO A 49 -8.36 9.84 -1.92
N PHE A 50 -7.45 8.87 -2.10
CA PHE A 50 -6.35 9.00 -3.07
C PHE A 50 -6.11 7.71 -3.84
N THR A 51 -5.55 7.85 -5.05
CA THR A 51 -5.19 6.68 -5.86
C THR A 51 -3.83 6.15 -5.44
N VAL A 52 -3.75 4.85 -5.23
CA VAL A 52 -2.49 4.12 -5.06
C VAL A 52 -2.11 3.51 -6.39
N ASN A 53 -0.85 3.70 -6.81
CA ASN A 53 -0.33 3.07 -8.03
C ASN A 53 -0.49 1.53 -7.96
N SER A 54 -0.91 0.90 -9.05
CA SER A 54 -1.16 -0.55 -9.10
C SER A 54 0.06 -1.38 -8.69
N HIS A 55 1.27 -1.02 -9.14
CA HIS A 55 2.50 -1.73 -8.76
C HIS A 55 2.81 -1.58 -7.28
N VAL A 56 2.49 -0.42 -6.69
CA VAL A 56 2.66 -0.21 -5.24
C VAL A 56 1.72 -1.13 -4.47
N ARG A 57 0.46 -1.24 -4.89
CA ARG A 57 -0.51 -2.14 -4.27
C ARG A 57 -0.04 -3.59 -4.34
N GLU A 58 0.27 -4.06 -5.54
CA GLU A 58 0.70 -5.44 -5.77
C GLU A 58 1.89 -5.82 -4.88
N ARG A 59 2.90 -4.94 -4.74
CA ARG A 59 4.06 -5.20 -3.88
C ARG A 59 3.74 -5.11 -2.39
N LEU A 60 2.79 -4.27 -1.97
CA LEU A 60 2.33 -4.21 -0.58
C LEU A 60 1.57 -5.48 -0.20
N GLU A 61 0.75 -6.03 -1.10
CA GLU A 61 0.04 -7.30 -0.88
C GLU A 61 1.04 -8.47 -0.75
N GLN A 62 2.04 -8.56 -1.64
CA GLN A 62 3.10 -9.57 -1.56
C GLN A 62 3.98 -9.42 -0.29
N TRP A 63 4.14 -8.19 0.20
CA TRP A 63 4.89 -7.92 1.41
C TRP A 63 4.22 -8.54 2.64
N ASP A 64 2.89 -8.48 2.75
CA ASP A 64 2.17 -9.09 3.86
C ASP A 64 2.38 -10.60 3.93
N GLU A 65 2.38 -11.28 2.78
CA GLU A 65 2.69 -12.71 2.72
C GLU A 65 4.12 -13.00 3.19
N THR A 66 5.03 -12.07 2.96
CA THR A 66 6.45 -12.21 3.32
C THR A 66 6.66 -11.95 4.81
N VAL A 67 6.08 -10.87 5.36
CA VAL A 67 6.12 -10.57 6.81
C VAL A 67 5.39 -11.65 7.61
N ALA A 68 4.24 -12.13 7.12
CA ALA A 68 3.52 -13.22 7.75
C ALA A 68 4.38 -14.49 7.84
N LYS A 69 5.17 -14.82 6.80
CA LYS A 69 6.11 -15.96 6.81
C LYS A 69 7.31 -15.78 7.75
N VAL A 70 7.76 -14.55 7.97
CA VAL A 70 8.90 -14.24 8.86
C VAL A 70 8.50 -14.21 10.33
N ASN A 71 7.24 -13.84 10.64
CA ASN A 71 6.73 -13.75 12.02
C ASN A 71 6.09 -15.06 12.53
N ILE A 72 6.34 -16.21 11.89
CA ILE A 72 5.90 -17.53 12.37
C ILE A 72 6.99 -18.14 13.28
N PHE A 73 7.32 -17.47 14.40
CA PHE A 73 8.04 -18.02 15.55
C PHE A 73 7.62 -17.29 16.83
#